data_AF-A0A933R0M7-F1
#
_entry.id   AF-A0A933R0M7-F1
#
_cell.length_a   1.000
_cell.length_b   1.000
_cell.length_c   1.000
_cell.angle_alpha   90.00
_cell.angle_beta   90.00
_cell.angle_gamma   90.00
#
_symmetry.space_group_name_H-M   'P 1'
#
loop_
_entity.id
_entity.type
_entity.pdbx_description
1 polymer ?
#
loop_
_entity_poly.entity_id
_entity_poly.type
_entity_poly.pdbx_seq_one_letter_code
_entity_poly.pdbx_strand_id
1 'polypeptide(L)'
;NLASLGSGTLQIAYDKAVVKESIQSFVTAYNTLRSTVSSLKSGNLKGDNTLLSVQSLIRDTLNTAPTGLTTTLDTLSQIGIKTERSGDLSLNSSELDAVLASDYSGVAELMANDDQGYAFRLEAVANDMLDIDGLIDSRTKGIDARIDTLGDRMDNMEYRLELIEKRYRSQFAALDSMLSQLQSTSNFLTQQLSNLPGS
;
A
#
# COMPACT_ATOMS: atom_id res chain seq x y z
N ASN A 1 47.37 -10.91 26.28
CA ASN A 1 48.01 -10.81 27.60
C ASN A 1 47.94 -12.17 28.30
N LEU A 2 49.02 -12.95 28.31
CA LEU A 2 49.12 -14.19 29.10
C LEU A 2 49.89 -13.92 30.40
N ALA A 3 49.36 -14.37 31.53
CA ALA A 3 49.82 -14.01 32.87
C ALA A 3 50.58 -15.10 33.65
N SER A 4 50.69 -16.35 33.17
CA SER A 4 51.59 -17.38 33.74
C SER A 4 51.62 -18.67 32.88
N LEU A 5 52.50 -19.61 33.22
CA LEU A 5 52.52 -20.97 32.65
C LEU A 5 51.30 -21.77 33.15
N GLY A 6 50.36 -22.03 32.26
CA GLY A 6 49.20 -22.89 32.46
C GLY A 6 48.55 -23.25 31.12
N SER A 7 47.88 -24.41 31.03
CA SER A 7 47.12 -24.79 29.85
C SER A 7 45.77 -24.06 29.84
N GLY A 8 45.51 -23.25 28.82
CA GLY A 8 44.19 -22.67 28.55
C GLY A 8 43.49 -23.41 27.42
N THR A 9 42.19 -23.67 27.55
CA THR A 9 41.36 -24.22 26.47
C THR A 9 40.69 -23.06 25.73
N LEU A 10 40.88 -22.99 24.42
CA LEU A 10 40.11 -22.11 23.54
C LEU A 10 38.90 -22.90 23.01
N GLN A 11 37.69 -22.48 23.37
CA GLN A 11 36.46 -23.08 22.89
C GLN A 11 35.86 -22.18 21.80
N ILE A 12 35.78 -22.70 20.57
CA ILE A 12 35.02 -22.09 19.48
C ILE A 12 33.57 -22.59 19.61
N ALA A 13 32.62 -21.69 19.78
CA ALA A 13 31.21 -22.00 19.93
C ALA A 13 30.37 -21.05 19.07
N TYR A 14 29.21 -21.52 18.61
CA TYR A 14 28.25 -20.71 17.87
C TYR A 14 27.62 -19.64 18.78
N ASP A 15 27.48 -18.42 18.24
CA ASP A 15 26.77 -17.34 18.93
C ASP A 15 25.26 -17.47 18.71
N LYS A 16 24.62 -18.17 19.65
CA LYS A 16 23.17 -18.40 19.64
C LYS A 16 22.37 -17.14 20.00
N ALA A 17 22.98 -16.18 20.70
CA ALA A 17 22.30 -14.97 21.12
C ALA A 17 21.99 -14.07 19.92
N VAL A 18 22.96 -13.92 19.02
CA VAL A 18 22.80 -13.13 17.79
C VAL A 18 21.72 -13.73 16.88
N VAL A 19 21.68 -15.05 16.73
CA VAL A 19 20.64 -15.73 15.92
C VAL A 19 19.25 -15.53 16.53
N LYS A 20 19.14 -15.64 17.86
CA LYS A 20 17.89 -15.40 18.58
C LYS A 20 17.39 -13.97 18.39
N GLU A 21 18.27 -12.98 18.50
CA GLU A 21 17.94 -11.57 18.27
C GLU A 21 17.49 -11.31 16.83
N SER A 22 18.15 -11.94 15.85
CA SER A 22 17.80 -11.85 14.43
C SER A 22 16.41 -12.44 14.15
N ILE A 23 16.11 -13.62 14.71
CA ILE A 23 14.79 -14.26 14.60
C ILE A 23 13.71 -13.43 15.30
N GLN A 24 13.99 -12.85 16.47
CA GLN A 24 13.06 -11.96 17.16
C GLN A 24 12.78 -10.68 16.33
N SER A 25 13.82 -10.15 15.68
CA SER A 25 13.70 -8.98 14.81
C SER A 25 12.87 -9.30 13.57
N PHE A 26 13.05 -10.48 12.99
CA PHE A 26 12.21 -10.99 11.89
C PHE A 26 10.73 -11.06 12.27
N VAL A 27 10.41 -11.68 13.41
CA VAL A 27 9.02 -11.78 13.91
C VAL A 27 8.43 -10.39 14.14
N THR A 28 9.23 -9.48 14.70
CA THR A 28 8.82 -8.08 14.91
C THR A 28 8.54 -7.37 13.59
N ALA A 29 9.43 -7.49 12.60
CA ALA A 29 9.29 -6.85 11.30
C ALA A 29 8.03 -7.32 10.56
N TYR A 30 7.77 -8.64 10.57
CA TYR A 30 6.54 -9.20 10.00
C TYR A 30 5.29 -8.64 10.69
N ASN A 31 5.26 -8.61 12.03
CA ASN A 31 4.11 -8.11 12.79
C ASN A 31 3.90 -6.61 12.55
N THR A 32 4.97 -5.82 12.45
CA THR A 32 4.90 -4.40 12.09
C THR A 32 4.30 -4.24 10.68
N LEU A 33 4.78 -5.00 9.70
CA LEU A 33 4.22 -4.97 8.34
C LEU A 33 2.73 -5.32 8.33
N ARG A 34 2.35 -6.40 9.02
CA ARG A 34 0.95 -6.82 9.12
C ARG A 34 0.08 -5.74 9.75
N SER A 35 0.56 -5.10 10.82
CA SER A 35 -0.14 -3.99 11.48
C SER A 35 -0.32 -2.81 10.54
N THR A 36 0.74 -2.41 9.82
CA THR A 36 0.69 -1.34 8.81
C THR A 36 -0.32 -1.65 7.71
N VAL A 37 -0.29 -2.85 7.13
CA VAL A 37 -1.24 -3.27 6.09
C VAL A 37 -2.67 -3.27 6.62
N SER A 38 -2.90 -3.76 7.84
CA SER A 38 -4.22 -3.75 8.47
C SER A 38 -4.74 -2.32 8.68
N SER A 39 -3.87 -1.41 9.14
CA SER A 39 -4.21 0.00 9.32
C SER A 39 -4.59 0.65 7.99
N LEU A 40 -3.76 0.49 6.95
CA LEU A 40 -4.02 1.04 5.61
C LEU A 40 -5.31 0.49 4.99
N LYS A 41 -5.57 -0.81 5.15
CA LYS A 41 -6.79 -1.47 4.68
C LYS A 41 -8.05 -0.95 5.38
N SER A 42 -7.95 -0.55 6.64
CA SER A 42 -9.07 0.04 7.39
C SER A 42 -9.27 1.54 7.10
N GLY A 43 -8.24 2.22 6.57
CA GLY A 43 -8.22 3.64 6.30
C GLY A 43 -8.19 3.98 4.80
N ASN A 44 -7.18 4.75 4.39
CA ASN A 44 -7.10 5.38 3.07
C ASN A 44 -7.09 4.40 1.89
N LEU A 45 -6.65 3.16 2.10
CA LEU A 45 -6.56 2.14 1.06
C LEU A 45 -7.63 1.06 1.23
N LYS A 46 -8.76 1.41 1.85
CA LYS A 46 -9.91 0.51 1.97
C LYS A 46 -10.40 0.07 0.59
N GLY A 47 -10.45 -1.24 0.40
CA GLY A 47 -10.83 -1.85 -0.88
C GLY A 47 -9.71 -1.92 -1.92
N ASP A 48 -8.48 -1.53 -1.58
CA ASP A 48 -7.32 -1.76 -2.43
C ASP A 48 -6.89 -3.24 -2.37
N ASN A 49 -7.00 -3.92 -3.51
CA ASN A 49 -6.64 -5.34 -3.65
C ASN A 49 -5.12 -5.57 -3.65
N THR A 50 -4.31 -4.53 -3.87
CA THR A 50 -2.84 -4.67 -3.83
C THR A 50 -2.36 -4.99 -2.42
N LEU A 51 -2.96 -4.38 -1.39
CA LEU A 51 -2.66 -4.70 0.02
C LEU A 51 -2.98 -6.16 0.37
N LEU A 52 -4.08 -6.70 -0.17
CA LEU A 52 -4.42 -8.12 -0.01
C LEU A 52 -3.42 -9.03 -0.71
N SER A 53 -2.92 -8.61 -1.88
CA SER A 53 -1.93 -9.35 -2.66
C SER A 53 -0.59 -9.42 -1.92
N VAL A 54 -0.12 -8.28 -1.40
CA VAL A 54 1.11 -8.21 -0.57
C VAL A 54 1.00 -9.15 0.63
N GLN A 55 -0.10 -9.06 1.38
CA GLN A 55 -0.29 -9.90 2.56
C GLN A 55 -0.34 -11.40 2.22
N SER A 56 -0.94 -11.76 1.08
CA SER A 56 -1.08 -13.15 0.66
C SER A 56 0.26 -13.73 0.22
N LEU A 57 1.02 -13.01 -0.60
CA LEU A 57 2.34 -13.45 -1.08
C LEU A 57 3.33 -13.71 0.07
N ILE A 58 3.38 -12.81 1.06
CA ILE A 58 4.25 -12.99 2.23
C ILE A 58 3.78 -14.19 3.06
N ARG A 59 2.46 -14.31 3.30
CA ARG A 59 1.92 -15.43 4.07
C ARG A 59 2.16 -16.77 3.36
N ASP A 60 1.97 -16.83 2.05
CA ASP A 60 2.18 -18.04 1.25
C ASP A 60 3.65 -18.45 1.26
N THR A 61 4.56 -17.48 1.25
CA THR A 61 6.00 -17.71 1.38
C THR A 61 6.34 -18.34 2.73
N LEU A 62 5.76 -17.84 3.84
CA LEU A 62 5.94 -18.37 5.19
C LEU A 62 5.33 -19.78 5.37
N ASN A 63 4.16 -20.02 4.76
CA ASN A 63 3.45 -21.29 4.88
C ASN A 63 3.98 -22.39 3.97
N THR A 64 4.74 -22.03 2.94
CA THR A 64 5.38 -22.98 2.04
C THR A 64 6.73 -23.38 2.62
N ALA A 65 6.85 -24.64 3.02
CA ALA A 65 8.10 -25.22 3.50
C ALA A 65 9.20 -25.09 2.43
N PRO A 66 10.41 -24.60 2.79
CA PRO A 66 11.58 -24.68 1.93
C PRO A 66 11.83 -26.10 1.46
N THR A 67 12.32 -26.25 0.23
CA THR A 67 12.66 -27.56 -0.33
C THR A 67 14.14 -27.61 -0.68
N GLY A 68 14.74 -28.81 -0.66
CA GLY A 68 16.15 -28.97 -1.04
C GLY A 68 17.15 -28.54 0.03
N LEU A 69 16.70 -28.31 1.26
CA LEU A 69 17.57 -28.13 2.40
C LEU A 69 18.17 -29.48 2.86
N THR A 70 19.31 -29.43 3.53
CA THR A 70 19.97 -30.61 4.12
C THR A 70 19.47 -30.92 5.53
N THR A 71 18.95 -29.93 6.25
CA THR A 71 18.29 -30.10 7.55
C THR A 71 16.96 -30.85 7.45
N THR A 72 16.55 -31.47 8.57
CA THR A 72 15.21 -32.06 8.75
C THR A 72 14.18 -31.07 9.29
N LEU A 73 14.57 -29.81 9.46
CA LEU A 73 13.68 -28.72 9.81
C LEU A 73 13.04 -28.21 8.50
N ASP A 74 11.73 -28.33 8.40
CA ASP A 74 10.93 -27.97 7.23
C ASP A 74 10.06 -26.73 7.49
N THR A 75 9.79 -26.39 8.75
CA THR A 75 8.83 -25.34 9.10
C THR A 75 9.32 -24.40 10.20
N LEU A 76 8.86 -23.14 10.14
CA LEU A 76 9.07 -22.13 11.18
C LEU A 76 8.56 -22.59 12.56
N SER A 77 7.51 -23.40 12.60
CA SER A 77 6.97 -23.93 13.87
C SER A 77 7.93 -24.88 14.59
N GLN A 78 8.81 -25.59 13.86
CA GLN A 78 9.83 -26.45 14.47
C GLN A 78 10.92 -25.65 15.17
N ILE A 79 11.11 -24.38 14.83
CA ILE A 79 12.05 -23.46 15.51
C ILE A 79 11.34 -22.50 16.47
N GLY A 80 10.10 -22.79 16.83
CA GLY A 80 9.34 -22.02 17.82
C GLY A 80 8.61 -20.79 17.28
N ILE A 81 8.57 -20.56 15.96
CA ILE A 81 7.83 -19.45 15.35
C ILE A 81 6.45 -19.96 14.92
N LYS A 82 5.39 -19.42 15.51
CA LYS A 82 4.00 -19.87 15.26
C LYS A 82 3.18 -18.75 14.65
N THR A 83 2.28 -19.12 13.74
CA THR A 83 1.28 -18.20 13.21
C THR A 83 0.04 -18.24 14.10
N GLU A 84 -0.30 -17.10 14.67
CA GLU A 84 -1.47 -16.94 15.53
C GLU A 84 -2.77 -16.86 14.71
N ARG A 85 -3.92 -17.00 15.38
CA ARG A 85 -5.23 -16.90 14.71
C ARG A 85 -5.51 -15.52 14.11
N SER A 86 -4.87 -14.48 14.64
CA SER A 86 -4.86 -13.16 14.03
C SER A 86 -4.09 -13.16 12.70
N GLY A 87 -3.08 -14.04 12.56
CA GLY A 87 -2.11 -14.04 11.49
C GLY A 87 -0.80 -13.32 11.86
N ASP A 88 -0.66 -12.86 13.11
CA ASP A 88 0.63 -12.43 13.67
C ASP A 88 1.55 -13.64 13.87
N LEU A 89 2.86 -13.40 13.88
CA LEU A 89 3.83 -14.39 14.32
C LEU A 89 4.13 -14.23 15.82
N SER A 90 4.23 -15.35 16.52
CA SER A 90 4.73 -15.44 17.89
C SER A 90 6.03 -16.25 17.92
N LEU A 91 6.93 -15.92 18.85
CA LEU A 91 8.18 -16.65 19.07
C LEU A 91 8.18 -17.30 20.44
N ASN A 92 8.24 -18.63 20.47
CA ASN A 92 8.58 -19.37 21.68
C ASN A 92 10.11 -19.44 21.83
N SER A 93 10.65 -18.52 22.63
CA SER A 93 12.09 -18.43 22.87
C SER A 93 12.70 -19.70 23.47
N SER A 94 11.98 -20.47 24.29
CA SER A 94 12.53 -21.69 24.88
C SER A 94 12.58 -22.86 23.90
N GLU A 95 11.59 -22.97 23.00
CA GLU A 95 11.64 -23.90 21.87
C GLU A 95 12.82 -23.55 20.94
N LEU A 96 13.00 -22.27 20.62
CA LEU A 96 14.13 -21.82 19.81
C LEU A 96 15.49 -22.11 20.47
N ASP A 97 15.63 -21.83 21.77
CA ASP A 97 16.86 -22.11 22.52
C ASP A 97 17.19 -23.61 22.52
N ALA A 98 16.18 -24.48 22.65
CA ALA A 98 16.35 -25.93 22.61
C ALA A 98 16.83 -26.40 21.23
N VAL A 99 16.24 -25.88 20.14
CA VAL A 99 16.61 -26.27 18.78
C VAL A 99 17.98 -25.72 18.38
N LEU A 100 18.31 -24.48 18.75
CA LEU A 100 19.66 -23.93 18.57
C LEU A 100 20.72 -24.70 19.37
N ALA A 101 20.33 -25.39 20.44
CA ALA A 101 21.22 -26.26 21.18
C ALA A 101 21.47 -27.62 20.50
N SER A 102 20.47 -28.17 19.81
CA SER A 102 20.56 -29.46 19.15
C SER A 102 21.00 -29.39 17.68
N ASP A 103 20.52 -28.42 16.92
CA ASP A 103 20.72 -28.28 15.48
C ASP A 103 20.82 -26.80 15.05
N TYR A 104 21.91 -26.14 15.46
CA TYR A 104 22.20 -24.76 15.07
C TYR A 104 22.29 -24.60 13.54
N SER A 105 22.97 -25.53 12.86
CA SER A 105 23.13 -25.54 11.41
C SER A 105 21.80 -25.59 10.68
N GLY A 106 20.87 -26.42 11.14
CA GLY A 106 19.55 -26.53 10.54
C GLY A 106 18.72 -25.27 10.70
N VAL A 107 18.80 -24.59 11.85
CA VAL A 107 18.14 -23.28 12.02
C VAL A 107 18.72 -22.24 11.06
N ALA A 108 20.05 -22.21 10.93
CA ALA A 108 20.73 -21.30 10.01
C ALA A 108 20.34 -21.59 8.55
N GLU A 109 20.28 -22.85 8.16
CA GLU A 109 19.88 -23.25 6.81
C GLU A 109 18.39 -22.93 6.54
N LEU A 110 17.48 -23.26 7.47
CA LEU A 110 16.06 -22.97 7.34
C LEU A 110 15.77 -21.47 7.16
N MET A 111 16.48 -20.63 7.93
CA MET A 111 16.25 -19.19 7.93
C MET A 111 17.01 -18.46 6.82
N ALA A 112 18.27 -18.83 6.58
CA ALA A 112 19.24 -18.01 5.85
C ALA A 112 19.98 -18.75 4.74
N ASN A 113 19.55 -19.94 4.32
CA ASN A 113 20.06 -20.56 3.10
C ASN A 113 19.89 -19.60 1.90
N ASP A 114 20.95 -19.49 1.09
CA ASP A 114 21.10 -18.51 0.01
C ASP A 114 20.10 -18.66 -1.15
N ASP A 115 19.36 -19.77 -1.22
CA ASP A 115 18.39 -20.02 -2.31
C ASP A 115 16.98 -20.32 -1.79
N GLN A 116 16.88 -21.01 -0.66
CA GLN A 116 15.63 -21.62 -0.18
C GLN A 116 15.25 -21.18 1.24
N GLY A 117 16.14 -20.48 1.94
CA GLY A 117 15.88 -19.97 3.29
C GLY A 117 14.70 -19.02 3.31
N TYR A 118 13.98 -18.97 4.42
CA TYR A 118 12.83 -18.07 4.56
C TYR A 118 13.19 -16.60 4.34
N ALA A 119 14.36 -16.14 4.82
CA ALA A 119 14.81 -14.77 4.62
C ALA A 119 15.06 -14.45 3.14
N PHE A 120 15.79 -15.31 2.43
CA PHE A 120 16.08 -15.15 1.00
C PHE A 120 14.79 -15.10 0.17
N ARG A 121 13.86 -16.04 0.41
CA ARG A 121 12.60 -16.10 -0.32
C ARG A 121 11.71 -14.88 -0.06
N LEU A 122 11.71 -14.37 1.17
CA LEU A 122 10.97 -13.15 1.50
C LEU A 122 11.62 -11.90 0.92
N GLU A 123 12.94 -11.84 0.86
CA GLU A 123 13.66 -10.78 0.17
C GLU A 123 13.34 -10.77 -1.32
N ALA A 124 13.34 -11.92 -1.99
CA ALA A 124 12.92 -12.03 -3.39
C ALA A 124 11.50 -11.48 -3.62
N VAL A 125 10.55 -11.88 -2.76
CA VAL A 125 9.17 -11.37 -2.83
C VAL A 125 9.10 -9.86 -2.59
N ALA A 126 9.87 -9.34 -1.64
CA ALA A 126 9.93 -7.91 -1.37
C ALA A 126 10.51 -7.14 -2.56
N ASN A 127 11.57 -7.66 -3.18
CA ASN A 127 12.18 -7.07 -4.37
C ASN A 127 11.19 -7.03 -5.53
N ASP A 128 10.52 -8.14 -5.85
CA ASP A 128 9.51 -8.19 -6.92
C ASP A 128 8.35 -7.19 -6.73
N MET A 129 7.98 -6.90 -5.47
CA MET A 129 6.95 -5.92 -5.15
C MET A 129 7.42 -4.47 -5.32
N LEU A 130 8.69 -4.22 -5.00
CA LEU A 130 9.29 -2.88 -4.92
C LEU A 130 10.08 -2.49 -6.19
N ASP A 131 10.31 -3.43 -7.09
CA ASP A 131 11.02 -3.19 -8.34
C ASP A 131 10.26 -2.23 -9.26
N ILE A 132 10.97 -1.71 -10.26
CA ILE A 132 10.40 -0.94 -11.36
C ILE A 132 9.38 -1.82 -12.09
N ASP A 133 8.18 -1.29 -12.34
CA ASP A 133 7.04 -2.03 -12.86
C ASP A 133 6.54 -3.18 -11.95
N GLY A 134 7.10 -3.31 -10.75
CA GLY A 134 6.61 -4.19 -9.70
C GLY A 134 5.21 -3.80 -9.22
N LEU A 135 4.66 -4.60 -8.31
CA LEU A 135 3.26 -4.49 -7.87
C LEU A 135 2.91 -3.07 -7.38
N ILE A 136 3.78 -2.47 -6.56
CA ILE A 136 3.52 -1.17 -5.93
C ILE A 136 3.69 -0.03 -6.94
N ASP A 137 4.72 -0.09 -7.78
CA ASP A 137 4.98 0.91 -8.82
C ASP A 137 3.85 0.92 -9.87
N SER A 138 3.47 -0.25 -10.38
CA SER A 138 2.34 -0.42 -11.31
C SER A 138 1.03 0.15 -10.75
N ARG A 139 0.77 -0.07 -9.46
CA ARG A 139 -0.41 0.50 -8.79
C ARG A 139 -0.35 2.03 -8.73
N THR A 140 0.82 2.57 -8.42
CA THR A 140 1.05 4.01 -8.29
C THR A 140 0.86 4.69 -9.64
N LYS A 141 1.53 4.20 -10.70
CA LYS A 141 1.35 4.65 -12.09
C LYS A 141 -0.11 4.64 -12.54
N GLY A 142 -0.86 3.59 -12.20
CA GLY A 142 -2.28 3.50 -12.53
C GLY A 142 -3.16 4.53 -11.81
N ILE A 143 -2.81 4.89 -10.58
CA ILE A 143 -3.49 5.95 -9.83
C ILE A 143 -3.14 7.32 -10.42
N ASP A 144 -1.87 7.58 -10.73
CA ASP A 144 -1.41 8.84 -11.32
C ASP A 144 -2.07 9.09 -12.68
N ALA A 145 -2.11 8.09 -13.56
CA ALA A 145 -2.80 8.22 -14.85
C ALA A 145 -4.30 8.54 -14.70
N ARG A 146 -4.93 8.03 -13.63
CA ARG A 146 -6.33 8.35 -13.32
C ARG A 146 -6.47 9.78 -12.80
N ILE A 147 -5.52 10.26 -12.00
CA ILE A 147 -5.48 11.65 -11.54
C ILE A 147 -5.37 12.58 -12.75
N ASP A 148 -4.46 12.30 -13.68
CA ASP A 148 -4.27 13.10 -14.89
C ASP A 148 -5.56 13.15 -15.74
N THR A 149 -6.16 11.99 -16.00
CA THR A 149 -7.42 11.91 -16.76
C THR A 149 -8.56 12.67 -16.08
N LEU A 150 -8.58 12.72 -14.74
CA LEU A 150 -9.58 13.49 -13.99
C LEU A 150 -9.29 15.00 -14.06
N GLY A 151 -8.03 15.41 -14.03
CA GLY A 151 -7.60 16.79 -14.26
C GLY A 151 -8.09 17.29 -15.62
N ASP A 152 -7.80 16.55 -16.69
CA ASP A 152 -8.27 16.90 -18.05
C ASP A 152 -9.79 17.06 -18.13
N ARG A 153 -10.54 16.22 -17.41
CA ARG A 153 -12.02 16.31 -17.39
C ARG A 153 -12.50 17.55 -16.64
N MET A 154 -11.80 17.94 -15.58
CA MET A 154 -12.11 19.15 -14.82
C MET A 154 -11.90 20.38 -15.71
N ASP A 155 -10.74 20.49 -16.37
CA ASP A 155 -10.42 21.61 -17.25
C ASP A 155 -11.45 21.76 -18.39
N ASN A 156 -11.82 20.64 -19.02
CA ASN A 156 -12.86 20.64 -20.05
C ASN A 156 -14.24 21.04 -19.52
N MET A 157 -14.58 20.67 -18.28
CA MET A 157 -15.84 21.07 -17.66
C MET A 157 -15.84 22.56 -17.33
N GLU A 158 -14.74 23.08 -16.78
CA GLU A 158 -14.57 24.50 -16.49
C GLU A 158 -14.73 25.35 -17.75
N TYR A 159 -14.07 24.96 -18.84
CA TYR A 159 -14.23 25.62 -20.14
C TYR A 159 -15.71 25.62 -20.62
N ARG A 160 -16.42 24.52 -20.45
CA ARG A 160 -17.85 24.44 -20.80
C ARG A 160 -18.72 25.34 -19.93
N LEU A 161 -18.42 25.44 -18.64
CA LEU A 161 -19.15 26.32 -17.72
C LEU A 161 -18.94 27.79 -18.09
N GLU A 162 -17.74 28.20 -18.47
CA GLU A 162 -17.46 29.56 -18.96
C GLU A 162 -18.27 29.91 -20.21
N LEU A 163 -18.35 28.98 -21.18
CA LEU A 163 -19.16 29.17 -22.39
C LEU A 163 -20.65 29.28 -22.07
N ILE A 164 -21.14 28.47 -21.13
CA ILE A 164 -22.54 28.53 -20.68
C ILE A 164 -22.82 29.88 -20.01
N GLU A 165 -21.92 30.35 -19.13
CA GLU A 165 -22.06 31.66 -18.49
C GLU A 165 -22.10 32.78 -19.53
N LYS A 166 -21.16 32.79 -20.48
CA LYS A 166 -21.12 33.79 -21.56
C LYS A 166 -22.42 33.79 -22.37
N ARG A 167 -22.92 32.61 -22.72
CA ARG A 167 -24.20 32.46 -23.44
C ARG A 167 -25.37 33.02 -22.64
N TYR A 168 -25.47 32.71 -21.35
CA TYR A 168 -26.53 33.23 -20.49
C TYR A 168 -26.44 34.74 -20.31
N ARG A 169 -25.23 35.31 -20.17
CA ARG A 169 -25.04 36.77 -20.15
C ARG A 169 -25.54 37.43 -21.44
N SER A 170 -25.22 36.86 -22.61
CA SER A 170 -25.72 37.36 -23.90
C SER A 170 -27.24 37.24 -24.04
N GLN A 171 -27.83 36.12 -23.62
CA GLN A 171 -29.29 35.94 -23.63
C GLN A 171 -29.97 36.95 -22.70
N PHE A 172 -29.43 37.19 -21.51
CA PHE A 172 -29.96 38.17 -20.57
C PHE A 172 -29.93 39.59 -21.15
N ALA A 173 -28.80 40.01 -21.74
CA ALA A 173 -28.70 41.32 -22.39
C ALA A 173 -29.67 41.50 -23.57
N ALA A 174 -29.92 40.42 -24.33
CA ALA A 174 -30.91 40.43 -25.41
C ALA A 174 -32.35 40.52 -24.87
N LEU A 175 -32.66 39.82 -23.77
CA LEU A 175 -33.95 39.93 -23.09
C LEU A 175 -34.20 41.34 -22.54
N ASP A 176 -33.18 41.99 -21.96
CA ASP A 176 -33.27 43.38 -21.50
C ASP A 176 -33.54 44.37 -22.65
N SER A 177 -32.88 44.15 -23.79
CA SER A 177 -33.09 44.96 -25.00
C SER A 177 -34.50 44.77 -25.57
N MET A 178 -34.97 43.52 -25.63
CA MET A 178 -36.32 43.19 -26.09
C MET A 178 -37.38 43.79 -25.15
N LEU A 179 -37.17 43.72 -23.83
CA LEU A 179 -38.07 44.32 -22.85
C LEU A 179 -38.16 45.84 -23.03
N SER A 180 -37.02 46.51 -23.24
CA SER A 180 -36.96 47.96 -23.51
C SER A 180 -37.72 48.32 -24.79
N GLN A 181 -37.59 47.52 -25.84
CA GLN A 181 -38.31 47.72 -27.10
C GLN A 181 -39.82 47.47 -26.96
N LEU A 182 -40.21 46.45 -26.19
CA LEU A 182 -41.61 46.19 -25.87
C LEU A 182 -42.23 47.31 -25.03
N GLN A 183 -41.49 47.88 -24.07
CA GLN A 183 -41.93 49.05 -23.31
C GLN A 183 -42.11 50.28 -24.20
N SER A 184 -41.17 50.56 -25.10
CA SER A 184 -41.29 51.63 -26.11
C SER A 184 -42.53 51.42 -26.99
N THR A 185 -42.74 50.20 -27.47
CA THR A 185 -43.89 49.83 -28.30
C THR A 185 -45.20 49.99 -27.53
N SER A 186 -45.24 49.54 -26.26
CA SER A 186 -46.39 49.72 -25.37
C SER A 186 -46.71 51.20 -25.20
N ASN A 187 -45.71 52.05 -24.93
CA ASN A 187 -45.90 53.49 -24.78
C ASN A 187 -46.44 54.13 -26.06
N PHE A 188 -45.91 53.77 -27.23
CA PHE A 188 -46.40 54.24 -28.53
C PHE A 188 -47.87 53.83 -28.75
N LEU A 189 -48.22 52.57 -28.49
CA LEU A 189 -49.60 52.08 -28.61
C LEU A 189 -50.53 52.81 -27.66
N THR A 190 -50.13 53.04 -26.40
CA THR A 190 -50.92 53.83 -25.44
C THR A 190 -51.14 55.26 -25.96
N GLN A 191 -50.11 55.91 -26.52
CA GLN A 191 -50.23 57.26 -27.07
C GLN A 191 -51.13 57.31 -28.31
N GLN A 192 -51.05 56.32 -29.21
CA GLN A 192 -51.95 56.21 -30.35
C GLN A 192 -53.39 55.97 -29.88
N LEU A 193 -53.59 55.12 -28.88
CA LEU A 193 -54.92 54.84 -28.33
C LEU A 193 -55.54 56.07 -27.65
N SER A 194 -54.75 56.87 -26.92
CA SER A 194 -55.20 58.14 -26.32
C SER A 194 -55.48 59.24 -27.34
N ASN A 195 -54.85 59.19 -28.52
CA ASN A 195 -55.04 60.17 -29.61
C ASN A 195 -56.12 59.74 -30.61
N LEU A 196 -56.73 58.56 -30.44
CA LEU A 196 -57.94 58.24 -31.19
C LEU A 196 -59.04 59.24 -30.79
N PRO A 197 -59.69 59.93 -31.75
CA PRO A 197 -60.81 60.81 -31.43
C PRO A 197 -61.89 60.00 -30.72
N GLY A 198 -62.29 60.47 -29.54
CA GLY A 198 -63.42 59.87 -28.82
C GLY A 198 -64.67 59.86 -29.70
N SER A 199 -65.37 58.73 -29.70
CA SER A 199 -66.83 58.77 -29.63
C SER A 199 -67.24 59.30 -28.26
#